data_AF-A0A7C8I5I9-F1
#
_entry.id   AF-A0A7C8I5I9-F1
#
_cell.length_a   1.000
_cell.length_b   1.000
_cell.length_c   1.000
_cell.angle_alpha   90.00
_cell.angle_beta   90.00
_cell.angle_gamma   90.00
#
_symmetry.space_group_name_H-M   'P 1'
#
loop_
_entity.id
_entity.type
_entity.pdbx_description
1 polymer ?
#
loop_
_entity_poly.entity_id
_entity_poly.type
_entity_poly.pdbx_seq_one_letter_code
_entity_poly.pdbx_strand_id
1 'polypeptide(L)'
;MGLPHGYSSTPGSPSLLIITFFVALLWILFIAELSLGKRDSDTYDRYWAQYPNRLSGGKSPSPPYPDWRWSSSGATHFAILAFALLLEVLHLPIHHFLIYKQKMRPVAALCTSLFMFAIWLANAIICQIVIIGQENGYADELSTDELAMAGTVLRYLVVILYMFYAAYSAVAVHRRRMESKNPNAMRELGERRGVGQEQNVEVM
;
A
#
# COMPACT_ATOMS: atom_id res chain seq x y z
N MET A 1 14.10 6.52 -42.27
CA MET A 1 13.98 5.20 -41.62
C MET A 1 13.38 5.39 -40.23
N GLY A 2 12.05 5.37 -40.13
CA GLY A 2 11.36 5.35 -38.85
C GLY A 2 11.11 3.90 -38.46
N LEU A 3 11.61 3.46 -37.30
CA LEU A 3 11.28 2.14 -36.76
C LEU A 3 9.77 2.10 -36.49
N PRO A 4 9.05 1.03 -36.87
CA PRO A 4 7.63 0.91 -36.56
C PRO A 4 7.49 0.84 -35.04
N HIS A 5 6.87 1.88 -34.47
CA HIS A 5 6.42 1.90 -33.08
C HIS A 5 5.21 0.96 -32.92
N GLY A 6 5.44 -0.34 -33.12
CA GLY A 6 4.51 -1.41 -32.79
C GLY A 6 4.54 -1.73 -31.30
N TYR A 7 4.52 -0.71 -30.42
CA TYR A 7 4.00 -0.93 -29.09
C TYR A 7 2.50 -0.73 -29.22
N SER A 8 1.76 -1.82 -29.48
CA SER A 8 0.34 -1.85 -29.17
C SER A 8 0.25 -1.63 -27.67
N SER A 9 0.10 -0.36 -27.31
CA SER A 9 -0.01 0.05 -25.94
C SER A 9 -1.29 -0.60 -25.44
N THR A 10 -1.11 -1.63 -24.62
CA THR A 10 -2.23 -2.20 -23.91
C THR A 10 -2.75 -1.04 -23.07
N PRO A 11 -3.96 -0.52 -23.34
CA PRO A 11 -4.47 0.65 -22.61
C PRO A 11 -4.33 0.35 -21.13
N GLY A 12 -3.77 1.31 -20.38
CA GLY A 12 -3.44 1.13 -18.97
C GLY A 12 -4.60 0.44 -18.27
N SER A 13 -4.35 -0.74 -17.71
CA SER A 13 -5.42 -1.61 -17.21
C SER A 13 -6.29 -0.83 -16.22
N PRO A 14 -7.62 -0.80 -16.36
CA PRO A 14 -8.51 -0.11 -15.42
C PRO A 14 -8.36 -0.62 -13.98
N SER A 15 -7.77 -1.81 -13.78
CA SER A 15 -7.38 -2.32 -12.46
C SER A 15 -6.43 -1.39 -11.70
N LEU A 16 -5.58 -0.62 -12.38
CA LEU A 16 -4.68 0.35 -11.76
C LEU A 16 -5.44 1.53 -11.15
N LEU A 17 -6.51 2.01 -11.81
CA LEU A 17 -7.38 3.05 -11.28
C LEU A 17 -8.09 2.58 -10.01
N ILE A 18 -8.57 1.34 -10.00
CA ILE A 18 -9.21 0.72 -8.84
C ILE A 18 -8.24 0.66 -7.65
N ILE A 19 -7.00 0.22 -7.87
CA ILE A 19 -5.97 0.19 -6.82
C ILE A 19 -5.69 1.61 -6.31
N THR A 20 -5.54 2.58 -7.21
CA THR A 20 -5.28 3.99 -6.81
C THR A 20 -6.43 4.56 -5.97
N PHE A 21 -7.68 4.24 -6.33
CA PHE A 21 -8.87 4.62 -5.56
C PHE A 21 -8.90 3.99 -4.16
N PHE A 22 -8.65 2.67 -4.06
CA PHE A 22 -8.57 2.01 -2.75
C PHE A 22 -7.47 2.59 -1.88
N VAL A 23 -6.32 2.91 -2.46
CA VAL A 23 -5.25 3.56 -1.72
C VAL A 23 -5.65 4.95 -1.25
N ALA A 24 -6.31 5.76 -2.07
CA ALA A 24 -6.86 7.05 -1.65
C ALA A 24 -7.92 6.93 -0.54
N LEU A 25 -8.73 5.87 -0.56
CA LEU A 25 -9.69 5.59 0.51
C LEU A 25 -8.97 5.18 1.81
N LEU A 26 -7.94 4.33 1.71
CA LEU A 26 -7.09 3.94 2.82
C LEU A 26 -6.41 5.16 3.47
N TRP A 27 -6.01 6.13 2.65
CA TRP A 27 -5.51 7.44 3.10
C TRP A 27 -6.50 8.20 3.98
N ILE A 28 -7.75 8.32 3.53
CA ILE A 28 -8.80 9.00 4.30
C ILE A 28 -9.01 8.28 5.63
N LEU A 29 -9.00 6.95 5.62
CA LEU A 29 -9.12 6.15 6.83
C LEU A 29 -7.92 6.35 7.78
N PHE A 30 -6.68 6.42 7.28
CA PHE A 30 -5.51 6.70 8.12
C PHE A 30 -5.54 8.12 8.71
N ILE A 31 -6.01 9.12 7.96
CA ILE A 31 -6.14 10.50 8.47
C ILE A 31 -7.25 10.57 9.53
N ALA A 32 -8.39 9.92 9.28
CA ALA A 32 -9.48 9.83 10.25
C ALA A 32 -9.03 9.11 11.52
N GLU A 33 -8.32 7.99 11.35
CA GLU A 33 -7.67 7.24 12.40
C GLU A 33 -6.78 8.18 13.24
N LEU A 34 -5.81 8.86 12.62
CA LEU A 34 -4.90 9.80 13.29
C LEU A 34 -5.64 10.90 14.07
N SER A 35 -6.72 11.45 13.49
CA SER A 35 -7.52 12.50 14.11
C SER A 35 -8.26 12.00 15.36
N LEU A 36 -8.82 10.79 15.31
CA LEU A 36 -9.47 10.15 16.45
C LEU A 36 -8.45 9.89 17.58
N GLY A 37 -7.27 9.36 17.23
CA GLY A 37 -6.24 9.11 18.25
C GLY A 37 -5.76 10.36 18.96
N LYS A 38 -5.69 11.51 18.27
CA LYS A 38 -5.35 12.80 18.90
C LYS A 38 -6.39 13.16 19.97
N ARG A 39 -7.68 13.00 19.66
CA ARG A 39 -8.78 13.26 20.58
C ARG A 39 -8.75 12.32 21.80
N ASP A 40 -8.38 11.06 21.58
CA ASP A 40 -8.31 10.06 22.65
C ASP A 40 -7.11 10.33 23.58
N SER A 41 -6.00 10.87 23.06
CA SER A 41 -4.86 11.34 23.86
C SER A 41 -5.26 12.34 24.92
N ASP A 42 -6.00 13.38 24.54
CA ASP A 42 -6.41 14.45 25.46
C ASP A 42 -7.34 13.91 26.56
N THR A 43 -8.06 12.82 26.26
CA THR A 43 -8.92 12.13 27.22
C THR A 43 -8.10 11.23 28.14
N TYR A 44 -7.08 10.56 27.60
CA TYR A 44 -6.12 9.75 28.33
C TYR A 44 -5.32 10.57 29.35
N ASP A 45 -4.79 11.72 28.95
CA ASP A 45 -4.04 12.62 29.82
C ASP A 45 -4.91 13.13 30.99
N ARG A 46 -6.18 13.46 30.70
CA ARG A 46 -7.15 13.87 31.72
C ARG A 46 -7.52 12.74 32.69
N TYR A 47 -7.63 11.50 32.21
CA TYR A 47 -7.86 10.33 33.06
C TYR A 47 -6.70 10.15 34.03
N TRP A 48 -5.46 10.20 33.54
CA TRP A 48 -4.30 9.95 34.39
C TRP A 48 -3.93 11.09 35.33
N ALA A 49 -4.30 12.32 35.01
CA ALA A 49 -4.23 13.44 35.97
C ALA A 49 -5.02 13.14 37.26
N GLN A 50 -6.03 12.26 37.22
CA GLN A 50 -6.83 11.86 38.37
C GLN A 50 -6.18 10.74 39.20
N TYR A 51 -5.13 10.07 38.69
CA TYR A 51 -4.46 8.94 39.34
C TYR A 51 -2.92 9.14 39.41
N PRO A 52 -2.43 10.11 40.21
CA PRO A 52 -1.01 10.48 40.24
C PRO A 52 -0.07 9.38 40.79
N ASN A 53 -0.58 8.45 41.59
CA ASN A 53 0.21 7.39 42.24
C ASN A 53 0.25 6.06 41.45
N ARG A 54 -0.08 6.06 40.16
CA ARG A 54 -0.19 4.85 39.33
C ARG A 54 1.07 3.96 39.24
N LEU A 55 2.25 4.51 39.55
CA LEU A 55 3.53 3.79 39.46
C LEU A 55 3.95 3.06 40.75
N SER A 56 3.14 3.12 41.83
CA SER A 56 3.54 2.62 43.16
C SER A 56 3.37 1.10 43.37
N GLY A 57 3.76 0.28 42.38
CA GLY A 57 4.02 -1.16 42.58
C GLY A 57 2.81 -2.12 42.49
N GLY A 58 1.66 -1.68 41.96
CA GLY A 58 0.51 -2.54 41.68
C GLY A 58 0.14 -2.57 40.19
N LYS A 59 -0.74 -3.50 39.78
CA LYS A 59 -1.38 -3.45 38.46
C LYS A 59 -2.09 -2.11 38.33
N SER A 60 -1.67 -1.28 37.37
CA SER A 60 -2.31 0.00 37.09
C SER A 60 -3.76 -0.23 36.66
N PRO A 61 -4.72 0.61 37.08
CA PRO A 61 -6.08 0.53 36.58
C PRO A 61 -6.05 0.66 35.04
N SER A 62 -6.78 -0.22 34.36
CA SER A 62 -6.90 -0.19 32.91
C SER A 62 -7.46 1.18 32.50
N PRO A 63 -6.73 1.98 31.71
CA PRO A 63 -7.29 3.21 31.19
C PRO A 63 -8.48 2.87 30.26
N PRO A 64 -9.47 3.76 30.13
CA PRO A 64 -10.61 3.52 29.24
C PRO A 64 -10.19 3.35 27.77
N TYR A 65 -8.98 3.82 27.42
CA TYR A 65 -8.35 3.66 26.12
C TYR A 65 -6.84 3.45 26.32
N PRO A 66 -6.19 2.47 25.67
CA PRO A 66 -4.74 2.31 25.74
C PRO A 66 -4.01 3.49 25.06
N ASP A 67 -2.90 3.95 25.64
CA ASP A 67 -2.06 5.01 25.05
C ASP A 67 -1.01 4.43 24.10
N TRP A 68 -1.52 3.93 23.00
CA TRP A 68 -0.71 3.33 21.95
C TRP A 68 -0.21 4.34 20.92
N ARG A 69 -0.69 5.59 20.99
CA ARG A 69 -0.38 6.64 20.00
C ARG A 69 0.36 7.86 20.51
N TRP A 70 0.38 8.15 21.81
CA TRP A 70 0.98 9.40 22.31
C TRP A 70 1.91 9.25 23.52
N SER A 71 2.03 8.04 24.06
CA SER A 71 3.20 7.64 24.85
C SER A 71 4.48 7.66 24.00
N SER A 72 5.64 7.41 24.61
CA SER A 72 6.93 7.38 23.91
C SER A 72 6.97 6.40 22.72
N SER A 73 6.21 5.30 22.77
CA SER A 73 6.01 4.37 21.64
C SER A 73 5.08 4.93 20.56
N GLY A 74 4.14 5.79 20.93
CA GLY A 74 3.15 6.39 20.05
C GLY A 74 3.70 7.37 19.02
N ALA A 75 4.63 8.25 19.43
CA ALA A 75 5.33 9.14 18.51
C ALA A 75 6.13 8.37 17.44
N THR A 76 6.71 7.22 17.84
CA THR A 76 7.41 6.30 16.93
C THR A 76 6.43 5.68 15.93
N HIS A 77 5.24 5.27 16.39
CA HIS A 77 4.16 4.78 15.53
C HIS A 77 3.72 5.80 14.50
N PHE A 78 3.49 7.03 14.95
CA PHE A 78 3.14 8.14 14.09
C PHE A 78 4.22 8.39 13.03
N ALA A 79 5.49 8.44 13.44
CA ALA A 79 6.60 8.68 12.52
C ALA A 79 6.72 7.58 11.45
N ILE A 80 6.57 6.31 11.83
CA ILE A 80 6.62 5.17 10.90
C ILE A 80 5.45 5.24 9.91
N LEU A 81 4.23 5.51 10.38
CA LEU A 81 3.06 5.65 9.52
C LEU A 81 3.21 6.85 8.59
N ALA A 82 3.60 8.02 9.12
CA ALA A 82 3.81 9.24 8.35
C ALA A 82 4.89 9.06 7.28
N PHE A 83 5.95 8.33 7.58
CA PHE A 83 7.00 7.99 6.60
C PHE A 83 6.44 7.11 5.47
N ALA A 84 5.71 6.05 5.80
CA ALA A 84 5.07 5.18 4.80
C ALA A 84 4.10 5.96 3.91
N LEU A 85 3.27 6.82 4.50
CA LEU A 85 2.36 7.71 3.78
C LEU A 85 3.12 8.70 2.90
N LEU A 86 4.16 9.37 3.40
CA LEU A 86 4.93 10.32 2.61
C LEU A 86 5.55 9.68 1.37
N LEU A 87 6.04 8.44 1.48
CA LEU A 87 6.52 7.68 0.34
C LEU A 87 5.39 7.37 -0.65
N GLU A 88 4.19 7.04 -0.18
CA GLU A 88 3.01 6.86 -1.04
C GLU A 88 2.62 8.14 -1.79
N VAL A 89 2.66 9.31 -1.14
CA VAL A 89 2.34 10.62 -1.78
C VAL A 89 3.20 10.84 -3.00
N LEU A 90 4.48 10.49 -2.91
CA LEU A 90 5.41 10.69 -4.02
C LEU A 90 5.26 9.58 -5.05
N HIS A 91 5.13 8.34 -4.58
CA HIS A 91 5.09 7.17 -5.45
C HIS A 91 3.84 7.12 -6.32
N LEU A 92 2.63 7.26 -5.76
CA LEU A 92 1.38 7.05 -6.50
C LEU A 92 1.20 8.01 -7.69
N PRO A 93 1.40 9.34 -7.56
CA PRO A 93 1.25 10.26 -8.68
C PRO A 93 2.32 10.05 -9.74
N ILE A 94 3.57 9.75 -9.35
CA ILE A 94 4.64 9.44 -10.29
C ILE A 94 4.28 8.18 -11.07
N HIS A 95 3.84 7.13 -10.38
CA HIS A 95 3.45 5.87 -11.01
C HIS A 95 2.26 6.06 -11.95
N HIS A 96 1.24 6.79 -11.49
CA HIS A 96 0.05 7.10 -12.28
C HIS A 96 0.39 7.91 -13.54
N PHE A 97 1.24 8.94 -13.41
CA PHE A 97 1.69 9.75 -14.52
C PHE A 97 2.51 8.94 -15.53
N LEU A 98 3.42 8.08 -15.07
CA LEU A 98 4.23 7.22 -15.93
C LEU A 98 3.42 6.15 -16.66
N ILE A 99 2.39 5.60 -15.99
CA ILE A 99 1.42 4.68 -16.60
C ILE A 99 0.61 5.41 -17.66
N TYR A 100 0.06 6.58 -17.34
CA TYR A 100 -0.73 7.39 -18.27
C TYR A 100 0.06 7.76 -19.52
N LYS A 101 1.33 8.15 -19.35
CA LYS A 101 2.23 8.44 -20.48
C LYS A 101 2.78 7.20 -21.17
N GLN A 102 2.44 5.99 -20.71
CA GLN A 102 2.95 4.71 -21.21
C GLN A 102 4.49 4.62 -21.21
N LYS A 103 5.14 5.38 -20.31
CA LYS A 103 6.61 5.44 -20.17
C LYS A 103 7.13 4.55 -19.04
N MET A 104 6.24 3.89 -18.31
CA MET A 104 6.60 3.00 -17.22
C MET A 104 7.34 1.76 -17.73
N ARG A 105 8.60 1.59 -17.32
CA ARG A 105 9.32 0.33 -17.58
C ARG A 105 8.75 -0.75 -16.64
N PRO A 106 8.35 -1.94 -17.12
CA PRO A 106 7.80 -3.00 -16.27
C PRO A 106 8.72 -3.41 -15.12
N VAL A 107 10.04 -3.37 -15.35
CA VAL A 107 11.05 -3.66 -14.31
C VAL A 107 11.04 -2.58 -13.22
N ALA A 108 10.89 -1.31 -13.60
CA ALA A 108 10.81 -0.23 -12.62
C ALA A 108 9.54 -0.36 -11.77
N ALA A 109 8.39 -0.67 -12.39
CA ALA A 109 7.13 -0.94 -11.68
C ALA A 109 7.25 -2.12 -10.71
N LEU A 110 7.94 -3.19 -11.10
CA LEU A 110 8.21 -4.31 -10.22
C LEU A 110 9.08 -3.90 -9.03
N CYS A 111 10.19 -3.19 -9.26
CA CYS A 111 11.07 -2.74 -8.18
C CYS A 111 10.36 -1.80 -7.20
N THR A 112 9.59 -0.83 -7.69
CA THR A 112 8.84 0.10 -6.84
C THR A 112 7.75 -0.62 -6.04
N SER A 113 7.03 -1.56 -6.67
CA SER A 113 6.00 -2.36 -5.99
C SER A 113 6.56 -3.22 -4.85
N LEU A 114 7.71 -3.87 -5.06
CA LEU A 114 8.39 -4.65 -4.02
C LEU A 114 8.92 -3.78 -2.89
N PHE A 115 9.45 -2.60 -3.23
CA PHE A 115 9.93 -1.65 -2.23
C PHE A 115 8.77 -1.16 -1.34
N MET A 116 7.65 -0.75 -1.94
CA MET A 116 6.46 -0.33 -1.19
C MET A 116 5.83 -1.47 -0.39
N PHE A 117 5.79 -2.68 -0.96
CA PHE A 117 5.38 -3.88 -0.24
C PHE A 117 6.19 -4.07 1.05
N ALA A 118 7.52 -3.99 0.96
CA ALA A 118 8.40 -4.16 2.12
C ALA A 118 8.18 -3.08 3.19
N ILE A 119 8.00 -1.83 2.80
CA ILE A 119 7.72 -0.72 3.72
C ILE A 119 6.40 -0.94 4.46
N TRP A 120 5.33 -1.27 3.74
CA TRP A 120 4.02 -1.50 4.33
C TRP A 120 3.99 -2.74 5.21
N LEU A 121 4.71 -3.80 4.82
CA LEU A 121 4.84 -5.01 5.63
C LEU A 121 5.60 -4.73 6.93
N ALA A 122 6.71 -3.99 6.86
CA ALA A 122 7.45 -3.59 8.05
C ALA A 122 6.59 -2.72 8.98
N ASN A 123 5.83 -1.77 8.43
CA ASN A 123 4.90 -0.93 9.19
C ASN A 123 3.81 -1.78 9.87
N ALA A 124 3.19 -2.74 9.16
CA ALA A 124 2.19 -3.64 9.72
C ALA A 124 2.74 -4.49 10.89
N ILE A 125 3.93 -5.08 10.71
CA ILE A 125 4.58 -5.91 11.72
C ILE A 125 4.93 -5.09 12.97
N ILE A 126 5.53 -3.90 12.79
CA ILE A 126 5.89 -3.04 13.94
C ILE A 126 4.62 -2.62 14.70
N CYS A 127 3.55 -2.28 13.99
CA CYS A 127 2.23 -1.98 14.58
C CYS A 127 1.70 -3.12 15.43
N GLN A 128 1.72 -4.34 14.89
CA GLN A 128 1.28 -5.52 15.62
C GLN A 128 2.13 -5.77 16.87
N ILE A 129 3.46 -5.63 16.78
CA ILE A 129 4.36 -5.85 17.92
C ILE A 129 4.07 -4.85 19.04
N VAL A 130 3.83 -3.58 18.73
CA VAL A 130 3.56 -2.57 19.75
C VAL A 130 2.20 -2.74 20.40
N ILE A 131 1.17 -3.08 19.63
CA ILE A 131 -0.16 -3.39 20.16
C ILE A 131 -0.05 -4.54 21.19
N ILE A 132 0.56 -5.66 20.80
CA ILE A 132 0.78 -6.81 21.70
C ILE A 132 1.65 -6.42 22.91
N GLY A 133 2.70 -5.63 22.67
CA GLY A 133 3.63 -5.21 23.72
C GLY A 133 2.99 -4.31 24.78
N GLN A 134 2.01 -3.49 24.40
CA GLN A 134 1.29 -2.62 25.32
C GLN A 134 0.14 -3.33 26.03
N GLU A 135 -0.49 -4.32 25.39
CA GLU A 135 -1.54 -5.14 25.99
C GLU A 135 -1.05 -5.98 27.16
N ASN A 136 0.15 -6.57 27.05
CA ASN A 136 0.75 -7.39 28.12
C ASN A 136 1.02 -6.62 29.43
N GLY A 137 0.92 -5.29 29.43
CA GLY A 137 1.14 -4.43 30.59
C GLY A 137 -0.09 -4.17 31.46
N TYR A 138 -1.30 -4.48 30.99
CA TYR A 138 -2.56 -4.13 31.68
C TYR A 138 -3.32 -5.36 32.22
N ALA A 139 -4.14 -5.13 33.24
CA ALA A 139 -4.88 -6.19 33.92
C ALA A 139 -6.07 -6.73 33.09
N ASP A 140 -6.65 -5.89 32.23
CA ASP A 140 -7.69 -6.26 31.28
C ASP A 140 -7.12 -6.44 29.87
N GLU A 141 -7.04 -7.70 29.44
CA GLU A 141 -6.72 -8.11 28.06
C GLU A 141 -7.76 -7.61 27.04
N LEU A 142 -8.95 -7.22 27.50
CA LEU A 142 -10.07 -6.73 26.69
C LEU A 142 -10.03 -5.23 26.40
N SER A 143 -8.98 -4.51 26.84
CA SER A 143 -8.80 -3.09 26.47
C SER A 143 -8.27 -2.90 25.05
N THR A 144 -8.29 -3.95 24.22
CA THR A 144 -7.93 -3.92 22.80
C THR A 144 -8.75 -2.82 22.13
N ASP A 145 -8.10 -1.72 21.78
CA ASP A 145 -8.74 -0.65 21.05
C ASP A 145 -9.07 -1.20 19.66
N GLU A 146 -10.35 -1.42 19.38
CA GLU A 146 -10.84 -1.88 18.08
C GLU A 146 -10.28 -1.01 16.95
N LEU A 147 -9.95 0.26 17.24
CA LEU A 147 -9.30 1.18 16.34
C LEU A 147 -7.84 0.80 16.01
N ALA A 148 -7.08 0.27 16.97
CA ALA A 148 -5.71 -0.21 16.76
C ALA A 148 -5.68 -1.47 15.90
N MET A 149 -6.60 -2.40 16.18
CA MET A 149 -6.82 -3.59 15.37
C MET A 149 -7.27 -3.23 13.95
N ALA A 150 -8.24 -2.33 13.81
CA ALA A 150 -8.68 -1.82 12.51
C ALA A 150 -7.53 -1.16 11.74
N GLY A 151 -6.73 -0.32 12.40
CA GLY A 151 -5.54 0.28 11.82
C GLY A 151 -4.53 -0.77 11.32
N THR A 152 -4.33 -1.84 12.07
CA THR A 152 -3.41 -2.92 11.67
C THR A 152 -3.95 -3.71 10.49
N VAL A 153 -5.25 -4.01 10.48
CA VAL A 153 -5.93 -4.64 9.34
C VAL A 153 -5.79 -3.79 8.08
N LEU A 154 -5.98 -2.46 8.17
CA LEU A 154 -5.79 -1.54 7.04
C LEU A 154 -4.38 -1.63 6.46
N ARG A 155 -3.35 -1.70 7.32
CA ARG A 155 -1.94 -1.86 6.87
C ARG A 155 -1.74 -3.18 6.11
N TYR A 156 -2.29 -4.29 6.60
CA TYR A 156 -2.22 -5.58 5.89
C TYR A 156 -2.98 -5.58 4.56
N LEU A 157 -4.12 -4.89 4.47
CA LEU A 157 -4.83 -4.72 3.20
C LEU A 157 -3.95 -4.00 2.16
N VAL A 158 -3.21 -2.96 2.56
CA VAL A 158 -2.25 -2.28 1.68
C VAL A 158 -1.14 -3.24 1.21
N VAL A 159 -0.60 -4.06 2.11
CA VAL A 159 0.40 -5.09 1.76
C VAL A 159 -0.13 -6.05 0.69
N ILE A 160 -1.36 -6.52 0.86
CA ILE A 160 -2.01 -7.42 -0.12
C ILE A 160 -2.16 -6.73 -1.48
N LEU A 161 -2.57 -5.45 -1.50
CA LEU A 161 -2.66 -4.68 -2.74
C LEU A 161 -1.31 -4.57 -3.46
N TYR A 162 -0.23 -4.27 -2.72
CA TYR A 162 1.12 -4.22 -3.31
C TYR A 162 1.63 -5.58 -3.77
N MET A 163 1.24 -6.67 -3.10
CA MET A 163 1.55 -8.04 -3.53
C MET A 163 0.91 -8.34 -4.90
N PHE A 164 -0.38 -8.03 -5.08
CA PHE A 164 -1.02 -8.14 -6.38
C PHE A 164 -0.36 -7.25 -7.43
N TYR A 165 0.00 -6.02 -7.05
CA TYR A 165 0.67 -5.08 -7.93
C TYR A 165 2.04 -5.61 -8.44
N ALA A 166 2.82 -6.22 -7.54
CA ALA A 166 4.08 -6.87 -7.88
C ALA A 166 3.88 -8.07 -8.80
N ALA A 167 2.88 -8.91 -8.54
CA ALA A 167 2.56 -10.06 -9.39
C ALA A 167 2.21 -9.64 -10.83
N TYR A 168 1.34 -8.63 -11.00
CA TYR A 168 1.02 -8.08 -12.33
C TYR A 168 2.26 -7.52 -13.04
N SER A 169 3.10 -6.80 -12.31
CA SER A 169 4.35 -6.23 -12.85
C SER A 169 5.34 -7.31 -13.26
N ALA A 170 5.44 -8.41 -12.50
CA ALA A 170 6.30 -9.55 -12.81
C ALA A 170 5.86 -10.27 -14.09
N VAL A 171 4.55 -10.48 -14.28
CA VAL A 171 3.99 -11.03 -15.52
C VAL A 171 4.32 -10.14 -16.72
N ALA A 172 4.19 -8.81 -16.57
CA ALA A 172 4.52 -7.86 -17.63
C ALA A 172 6.03 -7.88 -17.99
N VAL A 173 6.91 -7.99 -16.98
CA VAL A 173 8.36 -8.17 -17.20
C VAL A 173 8.64 -9.47 -17.94
N HIS A 174 7.99 -10.57 -17.54
CA HIS A 174 8.17 -11.87 -18.18
C HIS A 174 7.74 -11.84 -19.65
N ARG A 175 6.56 -11.28 -19.95
CA ARG A 175 6.06 -11.12 -21.32
C ARG A 175 7.03 -10.33 -22.18
N ARG A 176 7.51 -9.19 -21.67
CA ARG A 176 8.50 -8.36 -22.39
C ARG A 176 9.80 -9.11 -22.67
N ARG A 177 10.28 -9.94 -21.73
CA ARG A 177 11.48 -10.77 -21.94
C ARG A 177 11.25 -11.82 -23.01
N MET A 178 10.09 -12.46 -23.03
CA MET A 178 9.73 -13.45 -24.07
C MET A 178 9.65 -12.80 -25.46
N GLU A 179 9.02 -11.63 -25.56
CA GLU A 179 8.94 -10.84 -26.81
C GLU A 179 10.35 -10.48 -27.33
N SER A 180 11.28 -10.11 -26.43
CA SER A 180 12.66 -9.77 -26.81
C SER A 180 13.52 -10.97 -27.24
N LYS A 181 13.18 -12.19 -26.79
CA LYS A 181 13.92 -13.41 -27.12
C LYS A 181 13.49 -14.01 -28.46
N ASN A 182 12.30 -13.68 -28.97
CA ASN A 182 11.76 -14.29 -30.18
C ASN A 182 11.18 -13.23 -31.15
N PRO A 183 12.02 -12.31 -31.68
CA PRO A 183 11.56 -11.22 -32.54
C PRO A 183 10.87 -11.72 -33.83
N ASN A 184 11.25 -12.90 -34.32
CA ASN A 184 10.69 -13.49 -35.55
C ASN A 184 9.26 -14.02 -35.37
N ALA A 185 8.91 -14.55 -34.19
CA ALA A 185 7.55 -15.06 -33.92
C ALA A 185 6.50 -13.94 -33.85
N MET A 186 6.87 -12.76 -33.35
CA MET A 186 6.02 -11.56 -33.36
C MET A 186 5.87 -10.99 -34.78
N ARG A 187 6.92 -11.09 -35.61
CA ARG A 187 6.87 -10.67 -37.01
C ARG A 187 5.95 -11.56 -37.84
N GLU A 188 5.98 -12.88 -37.66
CA GLU A 188 5.02 -13.80 -38.27
C GLU A 188 3.57 -13.56 -37.81
N LEU A 189 3.34 -13.26 -36.53
CA LEU A 189 2.00 -12.92 -36.01
C LEU A 189 1.48 -11.58 -36.55
N GLY A 190 2.37 -10.60 -36.75
CA GLY A 190 2.06 -9.33 -37.39
C GLY A 190 1.74 -9.48 -38.88
N GLU A 191 2.53 -10.26 -39.61
CA GLU A 191 2.32 -10.58 -41.02
C GLU A 191 1.00 -11.37 -41.22
N ARG A 192 0.67 -12.34 -40.36
CA ARG A 192 -0.62 -13.05 -40.42
C ARG A 192 -1.83 -12.15 -40.14
N ARG A 193 -1.72 -11.13 -39.28
CA ARG A 193 -2.81 -10.17 -39.03
C ARG A 193 -2.98 -9.16 -40.16
N GLY A 194 -1.89 -8.74 -40.81
CA GLY A 194 -1.96 -7.88 -41.99
C GLY A 194 -2.63 -8.56 -43.18
N VAL A 195 -2.26 -9.82 -43.45
CA VAL A 195 -2.83 -10.61 -44.56
C VAL A 195 -4.31 -10.93 -44.35
N GLY A 196 -4.74 -11.20 -43.11
CA GLY A 196 -6.16 -11.41 -42.79
C GLY A 196 -7.03 -10.14 -42.82
N GLN A 197 -6.41 -8.96 -42.77
CA GLN A 197 -7.12 -7.69 -42.82
C GLN A 197 -7.28 -7.17 -44.26
N GLU A 198 -6.33 -7.46 -45.17
CA GLU A 198 -6.49 -7.19 -46.60
C GLU A 198 -7.56 -8.08 -47.25
N GLN A 199 -7.65 -9.37 -46.87
CA GLN A 199 -8.69 -10.28 -47.40
C GLN A 199 -10.12 -9.92 -46.99
N ASN A 200 -10.32 -9.16 -45.90
CA ASN A 200 -11.65 -8.71 -45.48
C ASN A 200 -12.08 -7.39 -46.12
N VAL A 201 -11.16 -6.68 -46.79
CA VAL A 201 -11.49 -5.42 -47.50
C VAL A 201 -11.93 -5.70 -48.94
N GLU A 202 -11.52 -6.82 -49.55
CA GLU A 202 -11.92 -7.20 -50.91
C GLU A 202 -13.31 -7.85 -51.04
N VAL A 203 -14.05 -8.03 -49.94
CA VAL A 203 -15.39 -8.66 -49.93
C VAL A 203 -16.52 -7.67 -49.59
N MET A 204 -16.27 -6.36 -49.66
CA MET A 204 -17.31 -5.32 -49.62
C MET A 204 -17.32 -4.51 -50.91
#